data_AF-A0A8J2WUK4-F1
#
_entry.id   AF-A0A8J2WUK4-F1
#
_cell.length_a   1.000
_cell.length_b   1.000
_cell.length_c   1.000
_cell.angle_alpha   90.00
_cell.angle_beta   90.00
_cell.angle_gamma   90.00
#
_symmetry.space_group_name_H-M   'P 1'
#
loop_
_entity.id
_entity.type
_entity.pdbx_description
1 polymer ?
#
loop_
_entity_poly.entity_id
_entity_poly.type
_entity_poly.pdbx_seq_one_letter_code
_entity_poly.pdbx_strand_id
1 'polypeptide(L)'
;MRTEASAEVAELWSSDVTDAFLIIACDGIFEEISNKQAVALARAAFQKYGVDDVGAVAKSIIEWVMLKGGTDNMTCVIQVLDKDSLKKLDSRTVGSECEACGLAYPAVLNAGAVLRTTARDVRHLDEPGLQRYLKDVGLYAPRVAELAMDGTDLLAADLTSVDLDLSDSDAAFLRASLEWWDITSSCAENPKMYAAIGGGGRRASVEKGYY
;
A
#
# COMPACT_ATOMS: atom_id res chain seq x y z
N MET A 1 0.67 -31.00 25.87
CA MET A 1 0.89 -31.85 24.68
C MET A 1 0.95 -30.91 23.49
N ARG A 2 2.17 -30.53 23.04
CA ARG A 2 2.33 -29.75 21.81
C ARG A 2 2.21 -30.74 20.66
N THR A 3 1.15 -30.65 19.89
CA THR A 3 1.06 -31.31 18.59
C THR A 3 2.24 -30.81 17.76
N GLU A 4 3.15 -31.69 17.36
CA GLU A 4 4.15 -31.38 16.36
C GLU A 4 3.38 -31.01 15.09
N ALA A 5 3.56 -29.77 14.63
CA ALA A 5 3.01 -29.35 13.35
C ALA A 5 3.65 -30.24 12.28
N SER A 6 2.84 -31.06 11.61
CA SER A 6 3.28 -31.79 10.42
C SER A 6 3.61 -30.74 9.36
N ALA A 7 4.88 -30.64 8.97
CA ALA A 7 5.26 -29.75 7.89
C ALA A 7 4.69 -30.29 6.58
N GLU A 8 3.94 -29.46 5.86
CA GLU A 8 3.63 -29.70 4.46
C GLU A 8 4.84 -29.28 3.64
N VAL A 9 5.39 -30.22 2.86
CA VAL A 9 6.57 -29.98 2.02
C VAL A 9 6.12 -30.06 0.56
N ALA A 10 6.37 -28.98 -0.18
CA ALA A 10 6.23 -28.94 -1.63
C ALA A 10 7.60 -28.71 -2.25
N GLU A 11 7.98 -29.56 -3.20
CA GLU A 11 9.20 -29.41 -3.99
C GLU A 11 8.85 -28.75 -5.33
N LEU A 12 9.53 -27.64 -5.63
CA LEU A 12 9.38 -26.93 -6.89
C LEU A 12 10.72 -26.97 -7.62
N TRP A 13 10.70 -27.46 -8.86
CA TRP A 13 11.88 -27.45 -9.71
C TRP A 13 12.03 -26.08 -10.35
N SER A 14 13.27 -25.58 -10.42
CA SER A 14 13.54 -24.28 -11.08
C SER A 14 13.07 -24.20 -12.54
N SER A 15 12.91 -25.34 -13.22
CA SER A 15 12.34 -25.41 -14.57
C SER A 15 10.84 -25.09 -14.62
N ASP A 16 10.16 -25.25 -13.50
CA ASP A 16 8.70 -25.16 -13.39
C ASP A 16 8.27 -23.81 -12.79
N VAL A 17 9.23 -23.05 -12.25
CA VAL A 17 9.01 -21.72 -11.67
C VAL A 17 9.41 -20.66 -12.69
N THR A 18 8.42 -19.97 -13.23
CA THR A 18 8.63 -18.85 -14.17
C THR A 18 8.78 -17.50 -13.46
N ASP A 19 8.51 -17.44 -12.16
CA ASP A 19 8.60 -16.23 -11.37
C ASP A 19 10.03 -15.92 -10.95
N ALA A 20 10.35 -14.61 -10.95
CA ALA A 20 11.71 -14.12 -10.71
C ALA A 20 12.01 -13.86 -9.22
N PHE A 21 11.04 -14.10 -8.33
CA PHE A 21 11.14 -13.86 -6.89
C PHE A 21 10.11 -14.69 -6.11
N LEU A 22 10.32 -14.81 -4.81
CA LEU A 22 9.42 -15.45 -3.84
C LEU A 22 8.99 -14.44 -2.78
N ILE A 23 7.72 -14.49 -2.40
CA ILE A 23 7.15 -13.76 -1.26
C ILE A 23 6.86 -14.77 -0.15
N ILE A 24 7.41 -14.52 1.04
CA ILE A 24 7.05 -15.25 2.26
C ILE A 24 6.48 -14.23 3.23
N ALA A 25 5.22 -14.39 3.62
CA ALA A 25 4.56 -13.49 4.56
C ALA A 25 3.62 -14.25 5.50
N CYS A 26 3.29 -13.62 6.62
CA CYS A 26 2.25 -14.11 7.52
C CYS A 26 0.84 -13.84 6.96
N ASP A 27 -0.14 -14.47 7.61
CA ASP A 27 -1.58 -14.28 7.41
C ASP A 27 -1.99 -12.80 7.42
N GLY A 28 -1.45 -11.98 8.32
CA GLY A 28 -1.73 -10.54 8.36
C GLY A 28 -1.49 -9.78 7.05
N ILE A 29 -0.76 -10.34 6.06
CA ILE A 29 -0.70 -9.83 4.69
C ILE A 29 -1.80 -10.44 3.81
N PHE A 30 -1.90 -11.77 3.79
CA PHE A 30 -2.77 -12.49 2.85
C PHE A 30 -4.25 -12.52 3.24
N GLU A 31 -4.61 -12.07 4.43
CA GLU A 31 -6.00 -11.77 4.82
C GLU A 31 -6.55 -10.53 4.08
N GLU A 32 -5.68 -9.58 3.74
CA GLU A 32 -6.07 -8.29 3.13
C GLU A 32 -5.85 -8.24 1.61
N ILE A 33 -4.89 -9.01 1.09
CA ILE A 33 -4.58 -9.04 -0.34
C ILE A 33 -4.42 -10.46 -0.89
N SER A 34 -4.84 -10.64 -2.14
CA SER A 34 -4.66 -11.91 -2.86
C SER A 34 -3.20 -12.14 -3.28
N ASN A 35 -2.85 -13.39 -3.57
CA ASN A 35 -1.53 -13.76 -4.11
C ASN A 35 -1.19 -12.96 -5.39
N LYS A 36 -2.16 -12.75 -6.27
CA LYS A 36 -1.96 -11.98 -7.52
C LYS A 36 -1.65 -10.51 -7.23
N GLN A 37 -2.36 -9.90 -6.28
CA GLN A 37 -2.09 -8.54 -5.85
C GLN A 37 -0.71 -8.42 -5.21
N ALA A 38 -0.31 -9.37 -4.35
CA ALA A 38 1.03 -9.38 -3.74
C ALA A 38 2.15 -9.43 -4.79
N VAL A 39 1.99 -10.26 -5.82
CA VAL A 39 2.95 -10.36 -6.95
C VAL A 39 2.98 -9.06 -7.75
N ALA A 40 1.83 -8.48 -8.10
CA ALA A 40 1.75 -7.22 -8.84
C ALA A 40 2.38 -6.06 -8.06
N LEU A 41 2.10 -5.96 -6.75
CA LEU A 41 2.71 -4.98 -5.85
C LEU A 41 4.23 -5.12 -5.79
N ALA A 42 4.74 -6.35 -5.66
CA ALA A 42 6.17 -6.61 -5.64
C ALA A 42 6.83 -6.20 -6.96
N ARG A 43 6.23 -6.51 -8.12
CA ARG A 43 6.73 -6.13 -9.45
C ARG A 43 6.73 -4.60 -9.63
N ALA A 44 5.67 -3.92 -9.19
CA ALA A 44 5.61 -2.46 -9.15
C ALA A 44 6.74 -1.87 -8.29
N ALA A 45 6.93 -2.38 -7.08
CA ALA A 45 7.97 -1.90 -6.19
C ALA A 45 9.38 -2.20 -6.74
N PHE A 46 9.63 -3.36 -7.34
CA PHE A 46 10.90 -3.65 -8.01
C PHE A 46 11.18 -2.67 -9.16
N GLN A 47 10.15 -2.31 -9.93
CA GLN A 47 10.29 -1.33 -11.00
C GLN A 47 10.62 0.07 -10.46
N LYS A 48 10.09 0.46 -9.29
CA LYS A 48 10.35 1.76 -8.66
C LYS A 48 11.69 1.84 -7.93
N TYR A 49 12.00 0.87 -7.08
CA TYR A 49 13.15 0.92 -6.16
C TYR A 49 14.38 0.16 -6.70
N GLY A 50 14.18 -0.69 -7.71
CA GLY A 50 15.22 -1.53 -8.27
C GLY A 50 15.39 -2.86 -7.54
N VAL A 51 16.08 -3.79 -8.21
CA VAL A 51 16.22 -5.19 -7.77
C VAL A 51 17.09 -5.41 -6.54
N ASP A 52 17.88 -4.41 -6.16
CA ASP A 52 18.81 -4.50 -5.04
C ASP A 52 18.22 -3.94 -3.73
N ASP A 53 17.11 -3.19 -3.80
CA ASP A 53 16.41 -2.67 -2.62
C ASP A 53 15.18 -3.53 -2.28
N VAL A 54 15.43 -4.80 -1.97
CA VAL A 54 14.40 -5.76 -1.55
C VAL A 54 13.67 -5.32 -0.27
N GLY A 55 14.32 -4.50 0.56
CA GLY A 55 13.74 -3.93 1.77
C GLY A 55 12.61 -2.95 1.44
N ALA A 56 12.83 -2.05 0.47
CA ALA A 56 11.79 -1.15 -0.02
C ALA A 56 10.63 -1.90 -0.70
N VAL A 57 10.92 -3.03 -1.38
CA VAL A 57 9.88 -3.89 -1.98
C VAL A 57 8.99 -4.51 -0.91
N ALA A 58 9.58 -5.18 0.09
CA ALA A 58 8.82 -5.76 1.20
C ALA A 58 8.02 -4.70 1.97
N LYS A 59 8.64 -3.54 2.20
CA LYS A 59 7.99 -2.39 2.85
C LYS A 59 6.78 -1.89 2.05
N SER A 60 6.87 -1.82 0.73
CA SER A 60 5.76 -1.32 -0.10
C SER A 60 4.52 -2.21 -0.01
N ILE A 61 4.71 -3.53 0.10
CA ILE A 61 3.59 -4.47 0.32
C ILE A 61 2.95 -4.22 1.69
N ILE A 62 3.77 -4.07 2.73
CA ILE A 62 3.27 -3.78 4.09
C ILE A 62 2.52 -2.43 4.12
N GLU A 63 3.09 -1.39 3.52
CA GLU A 63 2.45 -0.06 3.46
C GLU A 63 1.10 -0.11 2.73
N TRP A 64 0.98 -0.91 1.68
CA TRP A 64 -0.29 -1.11 0.99
C TRP A 64 -1.32 -1.84 1.87
N VAL A 65 -0.92 -2.90 2.58
CA VAL A 65 -1.81 -3.63 3.48
C VAL A 65 -2.26 -2.75 4.66
N MET A 66 -1.35 -1.96 5.23
CA MET A 66 -1.70 -0.97 6.25
C MET A 66 -2.75 0.04 5.74
N LEU A 67 -2.56 0.53 4.52
CA LEU A 67 -3.51 1.46 3.90
C LEU A 67 -4.89 0.82 3.71
N LYS A 68 -4.95 -0.49 3.44
CA LYS A 68 -6.21 -1.26 3.34
C LYS A 68 -6.88 -1.52 4.70
N GLY A 69 -6.27 -1.08 5.80
CA GLY A 69 -6.81 -1.27 7.14
C GLY A 69 -6.26 -2.51 7.87
N GLY A 70 -5.19 -3.14 7.36
CA GLY A 70 -4.54 -4.26 8.04
C GLY A 70 -4.10 -3.88 9.45
N THR A 71 -4.62 -4.61 10.45
CA THR A 71 -4.39 -4.32 11.88
C THR A 71 -3.51 -5.34 12.61
N ASP A 72 -3.23 -6.49 11.98
CA ASP A 72 -2.40 -7.53 12.58
C ASP A 72 -0.89 -7.27 12.39
N ASN A 73 -0.07 -8.07 13.07
CA ASN A 73 1.36 -8.12 12.87
C ASN A 73 1.67 -8.58 11.45
N MET A 74 2.34 -7.71 10.69
CA MET A 74 2.76 -8.00 9.33
C MET A 74 4.26 -8.29 9.26
N THR A 75 4.60 -9.42 8.66
CA THR A 75 5.98 -9.79 8.30
C THR A 75 6.00 -10.19 6.84
N CYS A 76 6.92 -9.63 6.08
CA CYS A 76 7.12 -9.94 4.66
C CYS A 76 8.61 -10.11 4.37
N VAL A 77 8.95 -11.18 3.67
CA VAL A 77 10.29 -11.50 3.18
C VAL A 77 10.20 -11.64 1.67
N ILE A 78 11.11 -10.98 0.97
CA ILE A 78 11.26 -11.06 -0.48
C ILE A 78 12.60 -11.71 -0.79
N GLN A 79 12.55 -12.83 -1.51
CA GLN A 79 13.74 -13.51 -2.01
C GLN A 79 13.78 -13.37 -3.52
N VAL A 80 14.85 -12.75 -4.05
CA VAL A 80 15.07 -12.66 -5.49
C VAL A 80 15.64 -13.98 -6.00
N LEU A 81 15.06 -14.49 -7.08
CA LEU A 81 15.48 -15.73 -7.74
C LEU A 81 16.20 -15.42 -9.07
N ASP A 82 15.69 -14.43 -9.82
CA ASP A 82 16.27 -13.99 -11.09
C ASP A 82 16.29 -12.45 -11.19
N LYS A 83 17.48 -11.88 -10.95
CA LYS A 83 17.69 -10.42 -11.04
C LYS A 83 17.54 -9.89 -12.47
N ASP A 84 17.91 -10.67 -13.47
CA ASP A 84 17.96 -10.19 -14.85
C ASP A 84 16.57 -10.09 -15.45
N SER A 85 15.66 -11.00 -15.09
CA SER A 85 14.23 -10.88 -15.40
C SER A 85 13.60 -9.67 -14.72
N LEU A 86 13.90 -9.42 -13.44
CA LEU A 86 13.37 -8.26 -12.72
C LEU A 86 13.89 -6.92 -13.26
N LYS A 87 15.14 -6.85 -13.73
CA LYS A 87 15.70 -5.64 -14.36
C LYS A 87 15.02 -5.27 -15.68
N LYS A 88 14.32 -6.21 -16.31
CA LYS A 88 13.60 -6.01 -17.58
C LYS A 88 12.15 -5.58 -17.39
N LEU A 89 11.69 -5.43 -16.15
CA LEU A 89 10.33 -4.96 -15.87
C LEU A 89 10.14 -3.55 -16.43
N ASP A 90 9.13 -3.37 -17.28
CA ASP A 90 8.75 -2.08 -17.82
C ASP A 90 7.43 -1.59 -17.19
N SER A 91 7.28 -0.27 -17.10
CA SER A 91 6.15 0.35 -16.42
C SER A 91 4.80 0.07 -17.09
N ARG A 92 4.77 -0.22 -18.40
CA ARG A 92 3.51 -0.46 -19.13
C ARG A 92 2.97 -1.85 -18.80
N THR A 93 3.83 -2.87 -18.85
CA THR A 93 3.47 -4.25 -18.49
C THR A 93 3.05 -4.32 -17.03
N VAL A 94 3.89 -3.79 -16.14
CA VAL A 94 3.61 -3.80 -14.69
C VAL A 94 2.34 -3.00 -14.37
N GLY A 95 2.13 -1.85 -14.99
CA GLY A 95 0.89 -1.09 -14.83
C GLY A 95 -0.34 -1.89 -15.24
N SER A 96 -0.26 -2.61 -16.37
CA SER A 96 -1.38 -3.47 -16.83
C SER A 96 -1.65 -4.65 -15.88
N GLU A 97 -0.61 -5.23 -15.28
CA GLU A 97 -0.74 -6.29 -14.26
C GLU A 97 -1.40 -5.78 -12.98
N CYS A 98 -1.04 -4.56 -12.53
CA CYS A 98 -1.69 -3.90 -11.40
C CYS A 98 -3.18 -3.67 -11.66
N GLU A 99 -3.53 -3.06 -12.79
CA GLU A 99 -4.94 -2.79 -13.14
C GLU A 99 -5.76 -4.08 -13.27
N ALA A 100 -5.17 -5.15 -13.85
CA ALA A 100 -5.83 -6.46 -13.93
C ALA A 100 -6.14 -7.08 -12.55
N CYS A 101 -5.47 -6.60 -11.50
CA CYS A 101 -5.69 -6.98 -10.11
C CYS A 101 -6.46 -5.93 -9.30
N GLY A 102 -7.02 -4.90 -9.96
CA GLY A 102 -7.75 -3.81 -9.30
C GLY A 102 -6.85 -2.88 -8.47
N LEU A 103 -5.57 -2.76 -8.83
CA LEU A 103 -4.60 -1.91 -8.15
C LEU A 103 -4.28 -0.68 -8.99
N ALA A 104 -4.35 0.49 -8.39
CA ALA A 104 -3.95 1.75 -9.02
C ALA A 104 -2.42 1.82 -9.09
N TYR A 105 -1.83 1.57 -10.25
CA TYR A 105 -0.38 1.42 -10.41
C TYR A 105 0.45 2.60 -9.86
N PRO A 106 0.13 3.87 -10.14
CA PRO A 106 0.93 4.96 -9.60
C PRO A 106 0.68 5.15 -8.09
N ALA A 107 -0.49 4.75 -7.59
CA ALA A 107 -0.87 4.90 -6.19
C ALA A 107 -0.27 3.82 -5.28
N VAL A 108 -0.19 2.56 -5.74
CA VAL A 108 0.50 1.48 -5.00
C VAL A 108 1.96 1.83 -4.72
N LEU A 109 2.60 2.53 -5.64
CA LEU A 109 3.98 2.97 -5.47
C LEU A 109 4.13 4.03 -4.37
N ASN A 110 3.06 4.74 -4.03
CA ASN A 110 3.10 5.91 -3.15
C ASN A 110 2.23 5.76 -1.90
N ALA A 111 1.77 4.55 -1.55
CA ALA A 111 1.01 4.28 -0.32
C ALA A 111 1.70 4.84 0.93
N GLY A 112 3.02 4.70 1.05
CA GLY A 112 3.77 5.29 2.17
C GLY A 112 3.66 6.80 2.31
N ALA A 113 3.40 7.55 1.22
CA ALA A 113 3.17 9.00 1.30
C ALA A 113 1.81 9.30 1.96
N VAL A 114 0.77 8.51 1.66
CA VAL A 114 -0.54 8.60 2.33
C VAL A 114 -0.40 8.28 3.81
N LEU A 115 0.31 7.20 4.17
CA LEU A 115 0.49 6.78 5.56
C LEU A 115 1.20 7.82 6.44
N ARG A 116 2.04 8.68 5.83
CA ARG A 116 2.74 9.77 6.53
C ARG A 116 1.94 11.06 6.63
N THR A 117 0.82 11.15 5.92
CA THR A 117 -0.03 12.33 5.89
C THR A 117 -1.19 12.12 6.86
N THR A 118 -1.47 13.08 7.73
CA THR A 118 -2.64 13.03 8.63
C THR A 118 -3.83 13.74 8.01
N ALA A 119 -5.04 13.45 8.48
CA ALA A 119 -6.23 14.20 8.07
C ALA A 119 -6.12 15.70 8.35
N ARG A 120 -5.40 16.08 9.42
CA ARG A 120 -5.14 17.49 9.73
C ARG A 120 -4.28 18.13 8.65
N ASP A 121 -3.26 17.44 8.17
CA ASP A 121 -2.40 17.94 7.08
C ASP A 121 -3.22 18.12 5.81
N VAL A 122 -4.05 17.13 5.45
CA VAL A 122 -4.95 17.21 4.29
C VAL A 122 -5.91 18.37 4.42
N ARG A 123 -6.56 18.55 5.58
CA ARG A 123 -7.53 19.65 5.82
C ARG A 123 -6.94 21.04 5.59
N HIS A 124 -5.63 21.21 5.75
CA HIS A 124 -4.94 22.48 5.55
C HIS A 124 -4.47 22.72 4.10
N LEU A 125 -4.65 21.75 3.20
CA LEU A 125 -4.35 21.94 1.79
C LEU A 125 -5.41 22.82 1.14
N ASP A 126 -4.97 23.92 0.56
CA ASP A 126 -5.77 24.69 -0.40
C ASP A 126 -5.91 23.91 -1.72
N GLU A 127 -6.74 24.39 -2.64
CA GLU A 127 -6.97 23.74 -3.94
C GLU A 127 -5.66 23.41 -4.69
N PRO A 128 -4.69 24.33 -4.85
CA PRO A 128 -3.41 24.00 -5.50
C PRO A 128 -2.58 22.97 -4.71
N GLY A 129 -2.57 23.07 -3.38
CA GLY A 129 -1.89 22.13 -2.50
C GLY A 129 -2.47 20.73 -2.61
N LEU A 130 -3.80 20.62 -2.68
CA LEU A 130 -4.49 19.35 -2.83
C LEU A 130 -4.20 18.69 -4.18
N GLN A 131 -4.26 19.44 -5.27
CA GLN A 131 -3.93 18.92 -6.61
C GLN A 131 -2.49 18.40 -6.67
N ARG A 132 -1.55 19.13 -6.07
CA ARG A 132 -0.16 18.71 -5.97
C ARG A 132 -0.03 17.42 -5.16
N TYR A 133 -0.69 17.34 -4.02
CA TYR A 133 -0.68 16.16 -3.17
C TYR A 133 -1.22 14.92 -3.91
N LEU A 134 -2.39 15.03 -4.56
CA LEU A 134 -3.01 13.93 -5.31
C LEU A 134 -2.07 13.43 -6.42
N LYS A 135 -1.43 14.35 -7.14
CA LYS A 135 -0.40 14.02 -8.13
C LYS A 135 0.80 13.31 -7.51
N ASP A 136 1.28 13.77 -6.35
CA ASP A 136 2.44 13.19 -5.65
C ASP A 136 2.15 11.77 -5.14
N VAL A 137 0.90 11.47 -4.79
CA VAL A 137 0.47 10.09 -4.47
C VAL A 137 0.02 9.28 -5.68
N GLY A 138 0.14 9.83 -6.89
CA GLY A 138 -0.15 9.12 -8.14
C GLY A 138 -1.63 9.00 -8.48
N LEU A 139 -2.51 9.80 -7.86
CA LEU A 139 -3.92 9.86 -8.20
C LEU A 139 -4.17 10.87 -9.32
N TYR A 140 -4.94 10.47 -10.31
CA TYR A 140 -5.41 11.35 -11.36
C TYR A 140 -6.89 11.70 -11.15
N ALA A 141 -7.15 12.88 -10.57
CA ALA A 141 -8.51 13.33 -10.24
C ALA A 141 -8.77 14.73 -10.86
N PRO A 142 -8.99 14.83 -12.19
CA PRO A 142 -9.09 16.12 -12.87
C PRO A 142 -10.24 16.98 -12.35
N ARG A 143 -11.34 16.36 -11.90
CA ARG A 143 -12.49 17.08 -11.39
C ARG A 143 -12.26 17.79 -10.06
N VAL A 144 -11.24 17.40 -9.29
CA VAL A 144 -10.87 18.13 -8.07
C VAL A 144 -10.53 19.59 -8.40
N ALA A 145 -9.83 19.81 -9.51
CA ALA A 145 -9.53 21.14 -10.01
C ALA A 145 -10.77 21.87 -10.55
N GLU A 146 -11.60 21.17 -11.33
CA GLU A 146 -12.82 21.75 -11.91
C GLU A 146 -13.82 22.22 -10.84
N LEU A 147 -13.90 21.47 -9.73
CA LEU A 147 -14.79 21.72 -8.61
C LEU A 147 -14.19 22.72 -7.60
N ALA A 148 -12.95 23.17 -7.80
CA ALA A 148 -12.20 24.01 -6.87
C ALA A 148 -12.16 23.43 -5.44
N MET A 149 -12.04 22.10 -5.33
CA MET A 149 -12.06 21.41 -4.04
C MET A 149 -10.76 21.65 -3.28
N ASP A 150 -10.88 21.99 -2.01
CA ASP A 150 -9.78 21.99 -1.06
C ASP A 150 -9.74 20.69 -0.23
N GLY A 151 -8.76 20.57 0.67
CA GLY A 151 -8.62 19.38 1.50
C GLY A 151 -9.76 19.18 2.51
N THR A 152 -10.47 20.24 2.92
CA THR A 152 -11.67 20.12 3.75
C THR A 152 -12.81 19.51 2.94
N ASP A 153 -12.99 19.97 1.69
CA ASP A 153 -13.99 19.42 0.78
C ASP A 153 -13.74 17.94 0.49
N LEU A 154 -12.48 17.57 0.25
CA LEU A 154 -12.11 16.17 -0.02
C LEU A 154 -12.41 15.25 1.17
N LEU A 155 -12.10 15.67 2.40
CA LEU A 155 -12.36 14.88 3.60
C LEU A 155 -13.86 14.74 3.90
N ALA A 156 -14.68 15.69 3.45
CA ALA A 156 -16.13 15.65 3.57
C ALA A 156 -16.82 14.97 2.37
N ALA A 157 -16.07 14.62 1.32
CA ALA A 157 -16.62 14.11 0.08
C ALA A 157 -17.20 12.70 0.27
N ASP A 158 -18.48 12.56 -0.04
CA ASP A 158 -19.08 11.26 -0.27
C ASP A 158 -18.74 10.79 -1.68
N LEU A 159 -17.74 9.93 -1.79
CA LEU A 159 -17.27 9.37 -3.07
C LEU A 159 -18.30 8.49 -3.80
N THR A 160 -19.50 8.28 -3.24
CA THR A 160 -20.61 7.62 -3.95
C THR A 160 -21.50 8.62 -4.70
N SER A 161 -21.49 9.90 -4.30
CA SER A 161 -22.28 10.97 -4.90
C SER A 161 -21.43 12.00 -5.64
N VAL A 162 -20.15 12.13 -5.30
CA VAL A 162 -19.18 12.98 -5.99
C VAL A 162 -18.45 12.15 -7.05
N ASP A 163 -18.76 12.42 -8.33
CA ASP A 163 -18.01 11.86 -9.45
C ASP A 163 -16.73 12.67 -9.68
N LEU A 164 -15.58 12.08 -9.32
CA LEU A 164 -14.25 12.66 -9.48
C LEU A 164 -13.56 12.26 -10.81
N ASP A 165 -14.25 11.54 -11.70
CA ASP A 165 -13.69 10.97 -12.94
C ASP A 165 -12.47 10.07 -12.68
N LEU A 166 -12.61 9.17 -11.71
CA LEU A 166 -11.57 8.22 -11.31
C LEU A 166 -11.80 6.85 -11.97
N SER A 167 -10.72 6.14 -12.28
CA SER A 167 -10.82 4.70 -12.52
C SER A 167 -11.31 3.97 -11.26
N ASP A 168 -11.83 2.76 -11.42
CA ASP A 168 -12.25 1.94 -10.27
C ASP A 168 -11.10 1.69 -9.28
N SER A 169 -9.87 1.53 -9.79
CA SER A 169 -8.66 1.33 -9.00
C SER A 169 -8.25 2.60 -8.24
N ASP A 170 -8.30 3.77 -8.88
CA ASP A 170 -8.01 5.06 -8.23
C ASP A 170 -9.07 5.41 -7.18
N ALA A 171 -10.35 5.18 -7.48
CA ALA A 171 -11.44 5.36 -6.54
C ALA A 171 -11.28 4.45 -5.30
N ALA A 172 -10.89 3.19 -5.49
CA ALA A 172 -10.63 2.27 -4.40
C ALA A 172 -9.44 2.69 -3.54
N PHE A 173 -8.39 3.26 -4.13
CA PHE A 173 -7.25 3.79 -3.39
C PHE A 173 -7.62 5.06 -2.61
N LEU A 174 -8.37 5.98 -3.22
CA LEU A 174 -8.81 7.20 -2.55
C LEU A 174 -9.71 6.89 -1.36
N ARG A 175 -10.64 5.92 -1.48
CA ARG A 175 -11.45 5.44 -0.35
C ARG A 175 -10.59 4.93 0.80
N ALA A 176 -9.63 4.05 0.52
CA ALA A 176 -8.72 3.53 1.54
C ALA A 176 -7.89 4.66 2.21
N SER A 177 -7.51 5.69 1.43
CA SER A 177 -6.81 6.87 1.96
C SER A 177 -7.69 7.69 2.92
N LEU A 178 -8.96 7.93 2.55
CA LEU A 178 -9.92 8.62 3.40
C LEU A 178 -10.19 7.84 4.70
N GLU A 179 -10.37 6.52 4.61
CA GLU A 179 -10.55 5.64 5.77
C GLU A 179 -9.33 5.69 6.72
N TRP A 180 -8.12 5.61 6.17
CA TRP A 180 -6.89 5.77 6.95
C TRP A 180 -6.84 7.12 7.69
N TRP A 181 -7.21 8.20 7.01
CA TRP A 181 -7.24 9.52 7.61
C TRP A 181 -8.33 9.69 8.66
N ASP A 182 -9.48 9.05 8.52
CA ASP A 182 -10.51 9.02 9.55
C ASP A 182 -10.01 8.31 10.82
N ILE A 183 -9.36 7.15 10.65
CA ILE A 183 -8.72 6.40 11.74
C ILE A 183 -7.70 7.30 12.46
N THR A 184 -6.81 7.98 11.73
CA THR A 184 -5.81 8.86 12.36
C THR A 184 -6.41 10.12 12.98
N SER A 185 -7.54 10.61 12.48
CA SER A 185 -8.29 11.73 13.07
C SER A 185 -8.85 11.39 14.43
N SER A 186 -9.50 10.22 14.54
CA SER A 186 -10.07 9.73 15.81
C SER A 186 -8.98 9.49 16.88
N CYS A 187 -7.75 9.21 16.45
CA CYS A 187 -6.61 9.01 17.33
C CYS A 187 -5.87 10.31 17.67
N ALA A 188 -6.07 11.40 16.94
CA ALA A 188 -5.46 12.69 17.27
C ALA A 188 -6.05 13.30 18.56
N GLU A 189 -7.25 12.86 18.97
CA GLU A 189 -7.82 13.15 20.31
C GLU A 189 -7.15 12.34 21.43
N ASN A 190 -6.25 11.38 21.10
CA ASN A 190 -5.52 10.55 22.05
C ASN A 190 -4.08 10.23 21.55
N PRO A 191 -3.06 11.03 21.89
CA PRO A 191 -1.85 11.29 21.09
C PRO A 191 -0.78 10.18 21.08
N LYS A 192 -1.15 8.89 21.06
CA LYS A 192 -0.20 7.77 21.03
C LYS A 192 -0.47 6.80 19.89
N MET A 193 -0.27 7.26 18.64
CA MET A 193 0.03 6.34 17.54
C MET A 193 1.38 6.70 16.93
N TYR A 194 2.36 5.85 17.17
CA TYR A 194 3.64 5.86 16.45
C TYR A 194 3.65 4.63 15.54
N ALA A 195 3.35 4.81 14.25
CA ALA A 195 3.68 3.81 13.24
C ALA A 195 5.19 3.91 12.95
N ALA A 196 6.01 3.26 13.76
CA ALA A 196 7.44 3.15 13.51
C ALA A 196 7.69 2.02 12.49
N ILE A 197 7.72 2.36 11.20
CA ILE A 197 8.21 1.43 10.15
C ILE A 197 9.75 1.47 10.19
N GLY A 198 10.33 0.80 11.19
CA GLY A 198 11.77 0.71 11.39
C GLY A 198 12.27 -0.71 11.18
N GLY A 199 13.02 -0.93 10.10
CA GLY A 199 13.84 -2.13 9.93
C GLY A 199 14.83 -2.25 11.08
N GLY A 200 14.69 -3.28 11.90
CA GLY A 200 15.57 -3.54 13.04
C GLY A 200 14.81 -3.85 14.33
N GLY A 201 14.17 -5.02 14.38
CA GLY A 201 13.93 -5.76 15.62
C GLY A 201 13.11 -5.10 16.74
N ARG A 202 12.40 -4.00 16.49
CA ARG A 202 11.40 -3.46 17.44
C ARG A 202 10.00 -3.65 16.87
N ARG A 203 9.18 -4.32 17.68
CA ARG A 203 7.77 -4.65 17.43
C ARG A 203 7.01 -3.43 16.93
N ALA A 204 6.18 -3.60 15.90
CA ALA A 204 4.97 -2.81 15.83
C ALA A 204 4.09 -3.28 17.00
N SER A 205 3.74 -2.38 17.91
CA SER A 205 2.81 -2.69 19.00
C SER A 205 1.84 -1.54 19.16
N VAL A 206 0.55 -1.84 18.94
CA VAL A 206 -0.55 -0.95 19.34
C VAL A 206 -0.83 -1.21 20.81
N GLU A 207 -0.22 -0.44 21.71
CA GLU A 207 -0.51 -0.55 23.15
C GLU A 207 -1.54 0.51 23.58
N LYS A 208 -2.69 0.04 24.10
CA LYS A 208 -3.59 0.87 24.93
C LYS A 208 -2.90 1.12 26.27
N GLY A 209 -2.25 2.27 26.42
CA GLY A 209 -1.73 2.72 27.71
C GLY A 209 -2.84 3.38 28.54
N TYR A 210 -3.30 2.71 29.59
CA TYR A 210 -4.07 3.34 30.67
C TYR A 210 -3.09 4.04 31.63
N TYR A 211 -3.27 5.34 31.85
CA TYR A 211 -2.77 6.05 33.02
C TYR A 211 -3.96 6.74 33.69
#